data_AF-A0A6P3Q374-F1
#
_entry.id   AF-A0A6P3Q374-F1
#
_cell.length_a   1.000
_cell.length_b   1.000
_cell.length_c   1.000
_cell.angle_alpha   90.00
_cell.angle_beta   90.00
_cell.angle_gamma   90.00
#
_symmetry.space_group_name_H-M   'P 1'
#
loop_
_entity.id
_entity.type
_entity.pdbx_description
1 polymer ?
#
loop_
_entity_poly.entity_id
_entity_poly.type
_entity_poly.pdbx_seq_one_letter_code
_entity_poly.pdbx_strand_id
1 'polypeptide(L)'
;MSLSPPMFLKEREESNSKFVELQQSQTTSIAAEDPLQNLRLASQEVLQKAQQSGRSKCLKCGGSRMFYCYTCYVPVENVPIEQMPLVKVALVFPGPKSISIKDISFHLQKRIQNNVRSKNDDSDKPSIKRKKIEEQDLNDSKCKVTTLKKIIFIDSTWNQTNKIFTDERLQGLLQVELKTRKTCFWRHQKGKPDTFLSTIEAIYYFLVDYHTDILKEKYKGQYDNLLFFYSFMYQLIKSAKCSGDKKTRKLTY
;
A
#
# COMPACT_ATOMS: atom_id res chain seq x y z
N MET A 1 15.32 -59.27 44.59
CA MET A 1 15.06 -58.28 43.51
C MET A 1 13.78 -57.53 43.84
N SER A 2 13.84 -56.23 44.08
CA SER A 2 12.80 -55.24 43.78
C SER A 2 13.39 -53.87 44.14
N LEU A 3 13.27 -52.89 43.24
CA LEU A 3 14.00 -51.62 43.32
C LEU A 3 13.12 -50.52 43.92
N SER A 4 13.70 -49.70 44.79
CA SER A 4 13.14 -48.41 45.18
C SER A 4 13.27 -47.39 44.02
N PRO A 5 12.27 -46.50 43.82
CA PRO A 5 12.34 -45.48 42.78
C PRO A 5 13.20 -44.28 43.24
N PRO A 6 14.09 -43.73 42.39
CA PRO A 6 14.86 -42.53 42.72
C PRO A 6 14.07 -41.24 42.41
N MET A 7 14.24 -40.24 43.27
CA MET A 7 13.94 -38.84 42.97
C MET A 7 14.85 -38.34 41.84
N PHE A 8 14.31 -37.57 40.88
CA PHE A 8 14.79 -36.25 40.42
C PHE A 8 13.99 -35.78 39.17
N LEU A 9 14.16 -34.50 38.79
CA LEU A 9 13.50 -33.77 37.68
C LEU A 9 12.11 -33.17 38.00
N LYS A 10 12.10 -32.07 38.78
CA LYS A 10 10.98 -31.12 38.81
C LYS A 10 11.36 -29.63 38.75
N GLU A 11 12.65 -29.30 38.57
CA GLU A 11 13.17 -27.91 38.67
C GLU A 11 13.45 -27.24 37.30
N ARG A 12 13.31 -27.98 36.19
CA ARG A 12 13.66 -27.48 34.83
C ARG A 12 12.48 -26.90 34.03
N GLU A 13 11.23 -27.18 34.40
CA GLU A 13 10.06 -26.70 33.65
C GLU A 13 9.56 -25.34 34.15
N GLU A 14 9.61 -25.07 35.47
CA GLU A 14 9.22 -23.77 36.02
C GLU A 14 10.13 -22.60 35.61
N SER A 15 11.39 -22.88 35.27
CA SER A 15 12.35 -21.86 34.82
C SER A 15 12.07 -21.43 33.38
N ASN A 16 11.62 -22.34 32.51
CA ASN A 16 11.22 -22.01 31.14
C ASN A 16 9.86 -21.29 31.08
N SER A 17 8.87 -21.68 31.89
CA SER A 17 7.59 -20.96 31.94
C SER A 17 7.79 -19.52 32.44
N LYS A 18 8.55 -19.32 33.52
CA LYS A 18 8.91 -17.98 34.01
C LYS A 18 9.67 -17.14 32.97
N PHE A 19 10.52 -17.73 32.14
CA PHE A 19 11.24 -17.00 31.08
C PHE A 19 10.30 -16.50 29.96
N VAL A 20 9.33 -17.32 29.53
CA VAL A 20 8.31 -16.93 28.56
C VAL A 20 7.37 -15.86 29.13
N GLU A 21 6.99 -16.00 30.40
CA GLU A 21 6.09 -15.07 31.11
C GLU A 21 6.77 -13.72 31.41
N LEU A 22 8.09 -13.71 31.68
CA LEU A 22 8.90 -12.49 31.80
C LEU A 22 9.09 -11.76 30.46
N GLN A 23 9.24 -12.48 29.34
CA GLN A 23 9.28 -11.84 28.01
C GLN A 23 7.91 -11.30 27.57
N GLN A 24 6.81 -11.96 27.96
CA GLN A 24 5.46 -11.45 27.70
C GLN A 24 5.09 -10.24 28.58
N SER A 25 5.50 -10.22 29.85
CA SER A 25 5.25 -9.08 30.76
C SER A 25 6.13 -7.84 30.49
N GLN A 26 7.26 -7.98 29.80
CA GLN A 26 8.00 -6.83 29.24
C GLN A 26 7.44 -6.32 27.89
N THR A 27 6.42 -6.97 27.32
CA THR A 27 5.78 -6.54 26.05
C THR A 27 4.40 -5.87 26.29
N THR A 28 4.08 -5.47 27.53
CA THR A 28 2.85 -4.75 27.87
C THR A 28 3.09 -3.29 28.28
N SER A 29 3.42 -2.43 27.32
CA SER A 29 3.04 -0.99 27.31
C SER A 29 3.56 -0.18 26.11
N ILE A 30 4.05 -0.80 25.03
CA ILE A 30 4.08 -0.12 23.72
C ILE A 30 2.62 0.09 23.32
N ALA A 31 2.06 1.25 23.66
CA ALA A 31 0.83 1.73 23.06
C ALA A 31 1.03 1.67 21.56
N ALA A 32 0.25 0.83 20.86
CA ALA A 32 0.50 0.50 19.46
C ALA A 32 0.69 1.78 18.65
N GLU A 33 1.95 2.05 18.29
CA GLU A 33 2.41 3.25 17.56
C GLU A 33 1.44 3.47 16.42
N ASP A 34 0.89 4.69 16.30
CA ASP A 34 -0.16 4.90 15.32
C ASP A 34 0.45 4.74 13.91
N PRO A 35 -0.01 3.77 13.10
CA PRO A 35 0.65 3.43 11.84
C PRO A 35 0.65 4.58 10.83
N LEU A 36 -0.12 5.65 11.09
CA LEU A 36 -0.22 6.86 10.29
C LEU A 36 0.45 8.08 10.93
N GLN A 37 1.10 7.94 12.10
CA GLN A 37 1.68 9.05 12.88
C GLN A 37 2.81 9.79 12.16
N ASN A 38 3.60 9.05 11.38
CA ASN A 38 4.81 9.57 10.73
C ASN A 38 4.55 10.18 9.33
N LEU A 39 3.27 10.35 8.94
CA LEU A 39 2.87 10.95 7.68
C LEU A 39 2.92 12.49 7.75
N ARG A 40 3.54 13.11 6.75
CA ARG A 40 3.62 14.57 6.55
C ARG A 40 2.37 15.08 5.83
N LEU A 41 1.25 14.97 6.52
CA LEU A 41 -0.06 15.43 6.04
C LEU A 41 -0.18 16.95 6.09
N ALA A 42 -0.98 17.51 5.17
CA ALA A 42 -1.51 18.86 5.29
C ALA A 42 -2.44 18.99 6.51
N SER A 43 -2.67 20.21 7.00
CA SER A 43 -3.58 20.45 8.14
C SER A 43 -4.99 19.95 7.85
N GLN A 44 -5.53 19.12 8.76
CA GLN A 44 -6.88 18.56 8.68
C GLN A 44 -7.95 19.47 9.33
N GLU A 45 -7.60 20.70 9.72
CA GLU A 45 -8.52 21.68 10.34
C GLU A 45 -9.82 21.89 9.56
N VAL A 46 -9.75 21.92 8.22
CA VAL A 46 -10.93 22.04 7.35
C VAL A 46 -11.90 20.87 7.54
N LEU A 47 -11.39 19.65 7.76
CA LEU A 47 -12.22 18.48 8.05
C LEU A 47 -12.75 18.50 9.50
N GLN A 48 -11.97 19.04 10.45
CA GLN A 48 -12.41 19.24 11.84
C GLN A 48 -13.57 20.27 11.91
N LYS A 49 -13.43 21.41 11.24
CA LYS A 49 -14.47 22.45 11.11
C LYS A 49 -15.71 21.89 10.41
N ALA A 50 -15.53 21.17 9.30
CA ALA A 50 -16.64 20.49 8.62
C ALA A 50 -17.39 19.52 9.54
N GLN A 51 -16.66 18.67 10.29
CA GLN A 51 -17.27 17.75 11.27
C GLN A 51 -18.07 18.48 12.35
N GLN A 52 -17.57 19.61 12.87
CA GLN A 52 -18.26 20.42 13.87
C GLN A 52 -19.54 21.07 13.30
N SER A 53 -19.49 21.56 12.07
CA SER A 53 -20.67 22.14 11.37
C SER A 53 -21.69 21.09 10.91
N GLY A 54 -21.33 19.80 10.92
CA GLY A 54 -22.20 18.72 10.48
C GLY A 54 -22.30 18.57 8.97
N ARG A 55 -23.43 17.99 8.51
CA ARG A 55 -23.61 17.66 7.08
C ARG A 55 -24.03 18.87 6.27
N SER A 56 -23.35 19.10 5.16
CA SER A 56 -23.63 20.17 4.20
C SER A 56 -24.04 19.60 2.83
N LYS A 57 -24.30 20.47 1.86
CA LYS A 57 -24.82 20.11 0.53
C LYS A 57 -23.67 19.87 -0.46
N CYS A 58 -23.85 18.91 -1.36
CA CYS A 58 -22.97 18.73 -2.51
C CYS A 58 -23.29 19.79 -3.58
N LEU A 59 -22.27 20.56 -3.98
CA LEU A 59 -22.35 21.62 -5.00
C LEU A 59 -22.83 21.14 -6.38
N LYS A 60 -22.78 19.83 -6.68
CA LYS A 60 -23.24 19.25 -7.95
C LYS A 60 -24.65 18.65 -7.92
N CYS A 61 -25.06 18.02 -6.82
CA CYS A 61 -26.30 17.23 -6.77
C CYS A 61 -27.24 17.56 -5.60
N GLY A 62 -26.91 18.54 -4.75
CA GLY A 62 -27.72 18.90 -3.57
C GLY A 62 -27.80 17.81 -2.48
N GLY A 63 -27.14 16.67 -2.67
CA GLY A 63 -27.12 15.58 -1.68
C GLY A 63 -26.40 15.99 -0.40
N SER A 64 -27.03 15.73 0.76
CA SER A 64 -26.42 15.98 2.08
C SER A 64 -25.33 14.95 2.37
N ARG A 65 -24.10 15.40 2.68
CA ARG A 65 -22.92 14.57 2.99
C ARG A 65 -22.06 15.27 4.05
N MET A 66 -21.05 14.58 4.60
CA MET A 66 -20.21 15.14 5.69
C MET A 66 -18.97 15.89 5.19
N PHE A 67 -18.18 15.28 4.30
CA PHE A 67 -16.89 15.85 3.85
C PHE A 67 -16.74 15.90 2.32
N TYR A 68 -17.31 14.93 1.62
CA TYR A 68 -17.35 14.88 0.17
C TYR A 68 -18.54 14.04 -0.32
N CYS A 69 -18.92 14.25 -1.57
CA CYS A 69 -19.93 13.44 -2.25
C CYS A 69 -19.27 12.27 -2.98
N TYR A 70 -19.46 11.06 -2.44
CA TYR A 70 -18.99 9.80 -3.04
C TYR A 70 -19.62 9.46 -4.41
N THR A 71 -20.70 10.16 -4.80
CA THR A 71 -21.34 10.01 -6.13
C THR A 71 -20.77 10.97 -7.16
N CYS A 72 -20.44 12.19 -6.75
CA CYS A 72 -20.03 13.28 -7.65
C CYS A 72 -18.52 13.56 -7.61
N TYR A 73 -17.78 12.85 -6.74
CA TYR A 73 -16.34 12.93 -6.51
C TYR A 73 -15.84 14.36 -6.28
N VAL A 74 -16.60 15.14 -5.51
CA VAL A 74 -16.26 16.51 -5.11
C VAL A 74 -16.47 16.70 -3.61
N PRO A 75 -15.71 17.59 -2.95
CA PRO A 75 -16.05 18.09 -1.62
C PRO A 75 -17.48 18.65 -1.56
N VAL A 76 -17.99 18.77 -0.34
CA VAL A 76 -19.23 19.51 -0.07
C VAL A 76 -18.92 20.99 0.22
N GLU A 77 -19.96 21.83 0.22
CA GLU A 77 -19.88 23.29 0.32
C GLU A 77 -19.00 23.84 1.45
N ASN A 78 -18.99 23.20 2.62
CA ASN A 78 -18.16 23.60 3.78
C ASN A 78 -16.72 23.04 3.76
N VAL A 79 -16.30 22.37 2.68
CA VAL A 79 -14.95 21.84 2.49
C VAL A 79 -14.35 22.43 1.18
N PRO A 80 -13.78 23.65 1.24
CA PRO A 80 -13.21 24.31 0.06
C PRO A 80 -12.07 23.50 -0.58
N ILE A 81 -12.06 23.46 -1.92
CA ILE A 81 -11.11 22.68 -2.72
C ILE A 81 -9.69 23.26 -2.60
N GLU A 82 -9.58 24.58 -2.40
CA GLU A 82 -8.34 25.34 -2.26
C GLU A 82 -7.56 24.94 -1.00
N GLN A 83 -8.24 24.37 -0.01
CA GLN A 83 -7.67 23.86 1.24
C GLN A 83 -7.41 22.35 1.19
N MET A 84 -7.69 21.68 0.07
CA MET A 84 -7.40 20.26 -0.14
C MET A 84 -6.03 20.07 -0.81
N PRO A 85 -5.21 19.11 -0.37
CA PRO A 85 -3.97 18.80 -1.08
C PRO A 85 -4.27 18.19 -2.46
N LEU A 86 -3.80 18.84 -3.52
CA LEU A 86 -3.91 18.32 -4.89
C LEU A 86 -2.95 17.14 -5.06
N VAL A 87 -3.49 15.93 -5.27
CA VAL A 87 -2.68 14.74 -5.57
C VAL A 87 -3.13 14.09 -6.89
N LYS A 88 -2.15 13.82 -7.77
CA LYS A 88 -2.38 13.09 -9.03
C LYS A 88 -2.38 11.60 -8.75
N VAL A 89 -3.56 10.99 -8.74
CA VAL A 89 -3.75 9.58 -8.38
C VAL A 89 -3.63 8.67 -9.61
N ALA A 90 -2.82 7.61 -9.45
CA ALA A 90 -2.74 6.45 -10.33
C ALA A 90 -2.88 5.18 -9.46
N LEU A 91 -2.32 4.02 -9.85
CA LEU A 91 -3.22 2.88 -10.03
C LEU A 91 -2.48 1.50 -10.07
N VAL A 92 -2.80 0.45 -9.26
CA VAL A 92 -2.16 -0.92 -9.19
C VAL A 92 -3.09 -2.05 -8.67
N PHE A 93 -2.89 -3.35 -8.98
CA PHE A 93 -3.54 -4.49 -8.24
C PHE A 93 -2.70 -5.80 -8.30
N PRO A 94 -2.67 -6.65 -7.24
CA PRO A 94 -1.87 -7.89 -7.21
C PRO A 94 -2.52 -9.10 -7.92
N GLY A 95 -1.71 -10.07 -8.35
CA GLY A 95 -2.14 -11.30 -9.02
C GLY A 95 -1.10 -12.42 -8.94
N PRO A 96 -1.42 -13.68 -9.28
CA PRO A 96 -0.55 -14.84 -8.96
C PRO A 96 0.80 -14.89 -9.73
N LYS A 97 0.99 -14.05 -10.75
CA LYS A 97 2.28 -13.87 -11.46
C LYS A 97 2.92 -12.50 -11.17
N SER A 98 2.49 -11.85 -10.10
CA SER A 98 2.98 -10.52 -9.71
C SER A 98 4.43 -10.56 -9.22
N ILE A 99 5.16 -9.53 -9.60
CA ILE A 99 6.55 -9.33 -9.19
C ILE A 99 6.63 -8.35 -8.02
N SER A 100 7.75 -8.35 -7.30
CA SER A 100 8.02 -7.28 -6.34
C SER A 100 8.22 -5.96 -7.09
N ILE A 101 7.96 -4.84 -6.41
CA ILE A 101 8.27 -3.52 -6.97
C ILE A 101 9.75 -3.41 -7.35
N LYS A 102 10.63 -4.01 -6.54
CA LYS A 102 12.10 -4.06 -6.77
C LYS A 102 12.48 -4.68 -8.11
N ASP A 103 11.67 -5.59 -8.64
CA ASP A 103 11.97 -6.37 -9.84
C ASP A 103 11.42 -5.71 -11.13
N ILE A 104 10.68 -4.59 -11.01
CA ILE A 104 10.04 -3.91 -12.15
C ILE A 104 11.07 -3.52 -13.22
N SER A 105 12.19 -2.93 -12.82
CA SER A 105 13.27 -2.54 -13.75
C SER A 105 13.79 -3.72 -14.57
N PHE A 106 14.02 -4.86 -13.92
CA PHE A 106 14.52 -6.08 -14.58
C PHE A 106 13.49 -6.64 -15.58
N HIS A 107 12.22 -6.71 -15.20
CA HIS A 107 11.16 -7.21 -16.09
C HIS A 107 10.89 -6.30 -17.28
N LEU A 108 11.01 -4.97 -17.12
CA LEU A 108 10.88 -4.02 -18.22
C LEU A 108 12.05 -4.13 -19.22
N GLN A 109 13.29 -4.24 -18.73
CA GLN A 109 14.47 -4.49 -19.57
C GLN A 109 14.35 -5.81 -20.35
N LYS A 110 13.92 -6.89 -19.68
CA LYS A 110 13.71 -8.20 -20.32
C LYS A 110 12.63 -8.15 -21.41
N ARG A 111 11.51 -7.44 -21.19
CA ARG A 111 10.48 -7.23 -22.23
C ARG A 111 11.03 -6.45 -23.45
N ILE A 112 11.88 -5.45 -23.23
CA ILE A 112 12.52 -4.69 -24.31
C ILE A 112 13.48 -5.58 -25.11
N GLN A 113 14.36 -6.35 -24.44
CA GLN A 113 15.29 -7.26 -25.11
C GLN A 113 14.56 -8.36 -25.91
N ASN A 114 13.48 -8.93 -25.38
CA ASN A 114 12.68 -9.92 -26.10
C ASN A 114 12.00 -9.30 -27.35
N ASN A 115 11.42 -8.11 -27.25
CA ASN A 115 10.83 -7.40 -28.39
C ASN A 115 11.87 -7.00 -29.47
N VAL A 116 13.15 -6.86 -29.10
CA VAL A 116 14.24 -6.63 -30.06
C VAL A 116 14.69 -7.96 -30.70
N ARG A 117 14.81 -9.05 -29.94
CA ARG A 117 15.14 -10.38 -30.49
C ARG A 117 14.11 -10.89 -31.49
N SER A 118 12.81 -10.72 -31.21
CA SER A 118 11.72 -11.13 -32.13
C SER A 118 11.68 -10.38 -33.47
N LYS A 119 12.60 -9.45 -33.74
CA LYS A 119 12.72 -8.77 -35.05
C LYS A 119 13.92 -9.23 -35.89
N ASN A 120 14.74 -10.17 -35.38
CA ASN A 120 16.00 -10.55 -36.02
C ASN A 120 15.98 -11.95 -36.67
N ASP A 121 14.87 -12.69 -36.60
CA ASP A 121 14.72 -14.04 -37.16
C ASP A 121 13.94 -14.05 -38.50
N ASP A 122 14.13 -13.02 -39.34
CA ASP A 122 13.68 -13.05 -40.73
C ASP A 122 14.80 -12.54 -41.64
N SER A 123 15.42 -13.48 -42.36
CA SER A 123 16.53 -13.23 -43.29
C SER A 123 16.00 -13.23 -44.71
N ASP A 124 16.13 -12.11 -45.43
CA ASP A 124 16.97 -12.08 -46.63
C ASP A 124 17.20 -10.66 -47.17
N LYS A 125 18.33 -10.48 -47.87
CA LYS A 125 18.92 -9.20 -48.30
C LYS A 125 18.62 -8.95 -49.81
N PRO A 126 18.74 -7.71 -50.37
CA PRO A 126 20.06 -7.09 -50.56
C PRO A 126 20.18 -5.56 -50.33
N SER A 127 21.40 -5.19 -49.98
CA SER A 127 22.01 -3.88 -49.71
C SER A 127 21.77 -2.69 -50.68
N ILE A 128 21.69 -1.46 -50.11
CA ILE A 128 22.17 -0.22 -50.76
C ILE A 128 23.05 0.63 -49.80
N LYS A 129 24.32 0.79 -50.22
CA LYS A 129 25.34 1.85 -49.99
C LYS A 129 25.52 2.53 -48.61
N ARG A 130 26.76 2.36 -48.10
CA ARG A 130 27.44 3.11 -47.02
C ARG A 130 27.34 4.64 -47.15
N LYS A 131 27.33 5.32 -46.01
CA LYS A 131 28.23 6.47 -45.76
C LYS A 131 28.87 6.32 -44.38
N LYS A 132 30.19 6.53 -44.30
CA LYS A 132 31.04 6.30 -43.12
C LYS A 132 31.39 7.66 -42.50
N ILE A 133 31.10 7.87 -41.22
CA ILE A 133 31.82 8.81 -40.33
C ILE A 133 32.04 8.09 -39.00
N GLU A 134 33.24 8.28 -38.43
CA GLU A 134 33.97 7.44 -37.48
C GLU A 134 33.27 6.94 -36.19
N GLU A 135 33.80 5.81 -35.69
CA GLU A 135 33.57 5.25 -34.36
C GLU A 135 34.66 5.70 -33.38
N GLN A 136 34.26 6.29 -32.25
CA GLN A 136 34.91 6.32 -30.92
C GLN A 136 34.01 7.24 -30.05
N ASP A 137 33.64 6.94 -28.80
CA ASP A 137 34.24 6.04 -27.82
C ASP A 137 33.28 5.06 -27.13
N LEU A 138 33.88 4.07 -26.47
CA LEU A 138 33.24 3.16 -25.53
C LEU A 138 32.88 3.87 -24.21
N ASN A 139 32.02 3.22 -23.43
CA ASN A 139 31.86 3.40 -21.97
C ASN A 139 31.10 4.65 -21.47
N ASP A 140 29.76 4.59 -21.50
CA ASP A 140 29.00 4.82 -20.26
C ASP A 140 27.85 3.81 -20.20
N SER A 141 27.94 2.85 -19.27
CA SER A 141 26.87 1.86 -19.00
C SER A 141 25.74 2.48 -18.18
N LYS A 142 25.28 3.67 -18.60
CA LYS A 142 24.09 4.32 -18.08
C LYS A 142 22.86 3.54 -18.48
N CYS A 143 22.60 2.50 -17.69
CA CYS A 143 21.37 1.74 -17.64
C CYS A 143 20.21 2.73 -17.53
N LYS A 144 19.62 3.10 -18.67
CA LYS A 144 18.44 3.97 -18.71
C LYS A 144 17.34 3.22 -17.98
N VAL A 145 17.09 3.60 -16.72
CA VAL A 145 16.07 2.98 -15.88
C VAL A 145 14.76 3.06 -16.65
N THR A 146 14.30 1.91 -17.11
CA THR A 146 13.08 1.79 -17.90
C THR A 146 11.92 1.96 -16.94
N THR A 147 11.34 3.16 -16.91
CA THR A 147 10.25 3.51 -16.00
C THR A 147 8.89 3.02 -16.52
N LEU A 148 7.94 2.85 -15.61
CA LEU A 148 6.55 2.58 -15.96
C LEU A 148 5.92 3.83 -16.60
N LYS A 149 5.39 3.68 -17.82
CA LYS A 149 4.68 4.76 -18.54
C LYS A 149 3.22 4.94 -18.10
N LYS A 150 2.59 3.87 -17.63
CA LYS A 150 1.18 3.82 -17.19
C LYS A 150 1.04 2.69 -16.16
N ILE A 151 0.12 2.88 -15.22
CA ILE A 151 -0.11 1.99 -14.08
C ILE A 151 -1.64 1.87 -13.92
N ILE A 152 -2.18 0.68 -13.60
CA ILE A 152 -3.64 0.38 -13.59
C ILE A 152 -4.07 -0.30 -12.26
N PHE A 153 -5.04 0.32 -11.56
CA PHE A 153 -5.74 -0.20 -10.37
C PHE A 153 -7.04 -0.82 -10.81
N ILE A 154 -7.53 -1.76 -10.01
CA ILE A 154 -8.88 -2.28 -10.15
C ILE A 154 -9.55 -2.20 -8.77
N ASP A 155 -10.27 -1.10 -8.54
CA ASP A 155 -11.01 -0.91 -7.29
C ASP A 155 -12.07 -2.01 -7.19
N SER A 156 -11.95 -2.83 -6.16
CA SER A 156 -12.67 -4.09 -6.08
C SER A 156 -12.66 -4.64 -4.66
N THR A 157 -13.58 -5.55 -4.38
CA THR A 157 -13.56 -6.34 -3.15
C THR A 157 -12.63 -7.54 -3.31
N TRP A 158 -11.99 -7.97 -2.22
CA TRP A 158 -11.13 -9.16 -2.17
C TRP A 158 -11.80 -10.49 -2.60
N ASN A 159 -13.12 -10.51 -2.76
CA ASN A 159 -13.84 -11.68 -3.30
C ASN A 159 -13.95 -11.65 -4.84
N GLN A 160 -13.71 -10.49 -5.48
CA GLN A 160 -13.73 -10.33 -6.93
C GLN A 160 -12.34 -10.56 -7.58
N THR A 161 -11.27 -10.52 -6.79
CA THR A 161 -9.86 -10.77 -7.17
C THR A 161 -9.69 -11.91 -8.18
N ASN A 162 -10.36 -13.05 -7.94
CA ASN A 162 -10.23 -14.23 -8.80
C ASN A 162 -10.74 -13.98 -10.22
N LYS A 163 -11.88 -13.30 -10.37
CA LYS A 163 -12.45 -12.97 -11.70
C LYS A 163 -11.61 -11.91 -12.41
N ILE A 164 -11.02 -11.00 -11.63
CA ILE A 164 -10.18 -9.92 -12.15
C ILE A 164 -8.87 -10.48 -12.72
N PHE A 165 -8.13 -11.34 -12.01
CA PHE A 165 -6.85 -11.83 -12.54
C PHE A 165 -7.01 -12.73 -13.78
N THR A 166 -8.15 -13.42 -13.93
CA THR A 166 -8.44 -14.27 -15.10
C THR A 166 -8.84 -13.49 -16.35
N ASP A 167 -9.14 -12.19 -16.23
CA ASP A 167 -9.59 -11.36 -17.35
C ASP A 167 -8.50 -11.25 -18.43
N GLU A 168 -8.84 -11.67 -19.65
CA GLU A 168 -7.93 -11.71 -20.80
C GLU A 168 -7.27 -10.37 -21.10
N ARG A 169 -8.00 -9.26 -20.85
CA ARG A 169 -7.51 -7.90 -21.09
C ARG A 169 -6.32 -7.52 -20.21
N LEU A 170 -6.08 -8.26 -19.13
CA LEU A 170 -4.97 -8.03 -18.20
C LEU A 170 -3.76 -8.94 -18.45
N GLN A 171 -3.87 -9.97 -19.29
CA GLN A 171 -2.82 -10.99 -19.46
C GLN A 171 -1.50 -10.44 -20.02
N GLY A 172 -1.54 -9.37 -20.84
CA GLY A 172 -0.35 -8.71 -21.38
C GLY A 172 0.32 -7.70 -20.42
N LEU A 173 -0.35 -7.31 -19.33
CA LEU A 173 0.14 -6.28 -18.41
C LEU A 173 1.23 -6.82 -17.49
N LEU A 174 1.97 -5.93 -16.83
CA LEU A 174 2.91 -6.28 -15.78
C LEU A 174 2.15 -6.21 -14.44
N GLN A 175 2.03 -7.34 -13.74
CA GLN A 175 1.36 -7.43 -12.45
C GLN A 175 2.38 -7.22 -11.31
N VAL A 176 1.99 -6.54 -10.23
CA VAL A 176 2.89 -6.15 -9.13
C VAL A 176 2.18 -6.35 -7.79
N GLU A 177 2.90 -6.83 -6.77
CA GLU A 177 2.36 -7.16 -5.44
C GLU A 177 3.18 -6.54 -4.30
N LEU A 178 2.44 -6.11 -3.27
CA LEU A 178 2.95 -5.46 -2.06
C LEU A 178 3.10 -6.48 -0.90
N LYS A 179 4.10 -7.35 -0.99
CA LYS A 179 4.26 -8.52 -0.08
C LYS A 179 4.53 -8.17 1.39
N THR A 180 5.03 -6.97 1.68
CA THR A 180 5.54 -6.57 3.01
C THR A 180 4.63 -5.60 3.76
N ARG A 181 3.45 -5.28 3.20
CA ARG A 181 2.57 -4.22 3.70
C ARG A 181 1.40 -4.81 4.49
N LYS A 182 1.12 -4.22 5.65
CA LYS A 182 -0.05 -4.53 6.49
C LYS A 182 -1.07 -3.41 6.37
N THR A 183 -2.35 -3.78 6.33
CA THR A 183 -3.46 -2.82 6.34
C THR A 183 -3.68 -2.27 7.75
N CYS A 184 -4.08 -1.01 7.80
CA CYS A 184 -4.65 -0.34 8.96
C CYS A 184 -6.15 -0.05 8.75
N PHE A 185 -6.77 -0.66 7.73
CA PHE A 185 -8.15 -0.40 7.36
C PHE A 185 -9.14 -0.82 8.45
N TRP A 186 -9.83 0.18 8.99
CA TRP A 186 -10.64 0.05 10.22
C TRP A 186 -11.85 -0.92 10.14
N ARG A 187 -12.20 -1.40 8.95
CA ARG A 187 -13.23 -2.43 8.68
C ARG A 187 -12.61 -3.79 8.32
N HIS A 188 -11.79 -4.33 9.21
CA HIS A 188 -11.24 -5.68 9.07
C HIS A 188 -12.36 -6.72 8.84
N GLN A 189 -12.17 -7.59 7.85
CA GLN A 189 -13.07 -8.72 7.59
C GLN A 189 -12.62 -9.93 8.41
N LYS A 190 -13.56 -10.58 9.12
CA LYS A 190 -13.27 -11.76 9.94
C LYS A 190 -12.67 -12.87 9.07
N GLY A 191 -11.51 -13.40 9.47
CA GLY A 191 -10.82 -14.47 8.75
C GLY A 191 -10.07 -14.05 7.47
N LYS A 192 -9.90 -12.75 7.20
CA LYS A 192 -8.96 -12.26 6.17
C LYS A 192 -7.63 -11.85 6.83
N PRO A 193 -6.48 -12.05 6.17
CA PRO A 193 -5.17 -11.66 6.72
C PRO A 193 -5.00 -10.14 6.74
N ASP A 194 -4.08 -9.66 7.57
CA ASP A 194 -3.73 -8.24 7.67
C ASP A 194 -2.90 -7.71 6.49
N THR A 195 -2.55 -8.56 5.52
CA THR A 195 -1.92 -8.16 4.24
C THR A 195 -2.93 -7.65 3.20
N PHE A 196 -4.23 -7.75 3.46
CA PHE A 196 -5.29 -7.38 2.52
C PHE A 196 -5.56 -5.86 2.55
N LEU A 197 -4.68 -5.12 1.90
CA LEU A 197 -4.75 -3.66 1.74
C LEU A 197 -6.09 -3.19 1.13
N SER A 198 -6.51 -2.00 1.53
CA SER A 198 -7.50 -1.23 0.78
C SER A 198 -6.89 -0.59 -0.48
N THR A 199 -7.73 -0.21 -1.44
CA THR A 199 -7.33 0.43 -2.70
C THR A 199 -6.38 1.61 -2.47
N ILE A 200 -6.69 2.49 -1.51
CA ILE A 200 -5.89 3.69 -1.23
C ILE A 200 -4.55 3.38 -0.53
N GLU A 201 -4.49 2.37 0.32
CA GLU A 201 -3.23 1.91 0.91
C GLU A 201 -2.32 1.28 -0.16
N ALA A 202 -2.88 0.50 -1.09
CA ALA A 202 -2.12 -0.05 -2.20
C ALA A 202 -1.62 1.04 -3.17
N ILE A 203 -2.40 2.11 -3.44
CA ILE A 203 -1.92 3.30 -4.17
C ILE A 203 -0.72 3.91 -3.44
N TYR A 204 -0.89 4.22 -2.15
CA TYR A 204 0.12 4.91 -1.36
C TYR A 204 1.42 4.10 -1.26
N TYR A 205 1.35 2.85 -0.80
CA TYR A 205 2.54 2.02 -0.62
C TYR A 205 3.24 1.74 -1.95
N PHE A 206 2.51 1.50 -3.05
CA PHE A 206 3.14 1.34 -4.35
C PHE A 206 3.94 2.58 -4.77
N LEU A 207 3.41 3.78 -4.57
CA LEU A 207 4.11 5.01 -4.95
C LEU A 207 5.36 5.25 -4.09
N VAL A 208 5.27 5.01 -2.76
CA VAL A 208 6.42 5.08 -1.84
C VAL A 208 7.51 4.08 -2.23
N ASP A 209 7.11 2.83 -2.47
CA ASP A 209 8.03 1.76 -2.83
C ASP A 209 8.63 1.99 -4.23
N TYR A 210 7.85 2.44 -5.23
CA TYR A 210 8.37 2.76 -6.56
C TYR A 210 9.35 3.94 -6.54
N HIS A 211 9.07 4.99 -5.77
CA HIS A 211 9.97 6.13 -5.58
C HIS A 211 11.29 5.70 -4.93
N THR A 212 11.22 4.86 -3.89
CA THR A 212 12.40 4.43 -3.12
C THR A 212 13.21 3.36 -3.86
N ASP A 213 12.56 2.35 -4.42
CA ASP A 213 13.21 1.18 -5.02
C ASP A 213 13.52 1.33 -6.51
N ILE A 214 12.73 2.10 -7.28
CA ILE A 214 12.91 2.24 -8.74
C ILE A 214 13.50 3.60 -9.12
N LEU A 215 13.02 4.71 -8.56
CA LEU A 215 13.63 6.02 -8.81
C LEU A 215 14.92 6.24 -7.99
N LYS A 216 15.13 5.44 -6.93
CA LYS A 216 16.25 5.57 -5.97
C LYS A 216 16.31 6.96 -5.30
N GLU A 217 15.16 7.62 -5.18
CA GLU A 217 15.03 8.91 -4.53
C GLU A 217 14.69 8.75 -3.04
N LYS A 218 15.10 9.74 -2.22
CA LYS A 218 14.79 9.74 -0.79
C LYS A 218 13.34 10.18 -0.58
N TYR A 219 12.51 9.27 -0.06
CA TYR A 219 11.16 9.61 0.37
C TYR A 219 11.18 10.70 1.47
N LYS A 220 10.32 11.71 1.28
CA LYS A 220 10.18 12.92 2.11
C LYS A 220 8.70 13.26 2.39
N GLY A 221 7.78 12.35 2.10
CA GLY A 221 6.33 12.55 2.28
C GLY A 221 5.57 12.98 1.02
N GLN A 222 6.16 12.81 -0.17
CA GLN A 222 5.59 13.25 -1.46
C GLN A 222 4.18 12.69 -1.74
N TYR A 223 3.81 11.57 -1.11
CA TYR A 223 2.54 10.87 -1.34
C TYR A 223 1.65 10.82 -0.08
N ASP A 224 2.11 11.34 1.06
CA ASP A 224 1.40 11.21 2.35
C ASP A 224 -0.03 11.77 2.27
N ASN A 225 -0.21 12.89 1.55
CA ASN A 225 -1.51 13.51 1.36
C ASN A 225 -2.54 12.68 0.56
N LEU A 226 -2.16 11.56 -0.08
CA LEU A 226 -3.14 10.56 -0.55
C LEU A 226 -3.98 10.02 0.61
N LEU A 227 -3.36 9.89 1.79
CA LEU A 227 -3.98 9.42 3.01
C LEU A 227 -4.60 10.56 3.84
N PHE A 228 -4.75 11.78 3.28
CA PHE A 228 -5.31 12.93 4.00
C PHE A 228 -6.70 12.65 4.61
N PHE A 229 -7.67 12.24 3.79
CA PHE A 229 -8.98 11.80 4.27
C PHE A 229 -8.92 10.47 5.03
N TYR A 230 -8.04 9.57 4.62
CA TYR A 230 -7.94 8.23 5.19
C TYR A 230 -7.48 8.27 6.66
N SER A 231 -6.42 9.03 6.95
CA SER A 231 -5.88 9.26 8.29
C SER A 231 -6.90 9.95 9.20
N PHE A 232 -7.59 10.97 8.70
CA PHE A 232 -8.66 11.63 9.46
C PHE A 232 -9.76 10.63 9.86
N MET A 233 -10.29 9.86 8.90
CA MET A 233 -11.32 8.85 9.15
C MET A 233 -10.83 7.72 10.08
N TYR A 234 -9.57 7.32 9.96
CA TYR A 234 -8.94 6.35 10.86
C TYR A 234 -8.92 6.86 12.31
N GLN A 235 -8.48 8.10 12.55
CA GLN A 235 -8.46 8.73 13.88
C GLN A 235 -9.86 8.86 14.49
N LEU A 236 -10.87 9.26 13.71
CA LEU A 236 -12.26 9.32 14.16
C LEU A 236 -12.79 7.94 14.61
N ILE A 237 -12.46 6.89 13.88
CA ILE A 237 -12.95 5.55 14.18
C ILE A 237 -12.16 4.89 15.32
N LYS A 238 -10.85 5.19 15.44
CA LYS A 238 -10.01 4.80 16.58
C LYS A 238 -10.52 5.45 17.87
N SER A 239 -10.76 6.76 17.87
CA SER A 239 -11.29 7.48 19.04
C SER A 239 -12.71 7.05 19.43
N ALA A 240 -13.57 6.75 18.45
CA ALA A 240 -14.90 6.19 18.72
C ALA A 240 -14.84 4.80 19.38
N LYS A 241 -13.98 3.89 18.89
CA LYS A 241 -13.78 2.55 19.50
C LYS A 241 -13.28 2.66 20.94
N CYS A 242 -12.22 3.43 21.18
CA CYS A 242 -11.68 3.64 22.54
C CYS A 242 -12.69 4.29 23.50
N SER A 243 -13.65 5.08 22.99
CA SER A 243 -14.73 5.67 23.79
C SER A 243 -15.83 4.67 24.12
N GLY A 244 -16.08 3.70 23.25
CA GLY A 244 -16.94 2.54 23.51
C GLY A 244 -16.37 1.66 24.61
N ASP A 245 -15.11 1.24 24.48
CA ASP A 245 -14.43 0.35 25.45
C ASP A 245 -14.39 0.96 26.86
N LYS A 246 -14.17 2.28 26.96
CA LYS A 246 -14.22 3.02 28.23
C LYS A 246 -15.62 3.08 28.86
N LYS A 247 -16.70 3.00 28.07
CA LYS A 247 -18.07 2.89 28.59
C LYS A 247 -18.39 1.46 29.02
N THR A 248 -18.00 0.46 28.22
CA THR A 248 -18.21 -0.96 28.56
C THR A 248 -17.52 -1.33 29.88
N ARG A 249 -16.27 -0.90 30.09
CA ARG A 249 -15.53 -1.12 31.36
C ARG A 249 -16.09 -0.37 32.57
N LYS A 250 -16.96 0.64 32.37
CA LYS A 250 -17.64 1.38 33.44
C LYS A 250 -19.02 0.81 33.80
N LEU A 251 -19.51 -0.19 33.06
CA LEU A 251 -20.80 -0.85 33.27
C LEU A 251 -20.64 -2.26 33.86
N THR A 252 -19.42 -2.64 34.26
CA THR A 252 -19.05 -3.96 34.78
C THR A 252 -18.48 -3.88 36.20
N TYR A 253 -18.92 -2.89 36.98
CA TYR A 253 -18.65 -2.69 38.41
C TYR A 253 -19.93 -2.23 39.10
#